data_AF-A0A928ZWN7-F1
#
_entry.id   AF-A0A928ZWN7-F1
#
_cell.length_a   1.000
_cell.length_b   1.000
_cell.length_c   1.000
_cell.angle_alpha   90.00
_cell.angle_beta   90.00
_cell.angle_gamma   90.00
#
_symmetry.space_group_name_H-M   'P 1'
#
loop_
_entity.id
_entity.type
_entity.pdbx_description
1 polymer ?
#
loop_
_entity_poly.entity_id
_entity_poly.type
_entity_poly.pdbx_seq_one_letter_code
_entity_poly.pdbx_strand_id
1 'polypeptide(L)'
;MTVTASGGSSLVRPQLYQTLPVTTITQAEQQDRYMERGELDSLSGFFKSGQKRIAIAQILTRYSELIVSQAANRIFTGGSPLSYLERVEPDSQAGDANAGTDTYIESGGGEGLFSGLRNLVSGGGDLGTIPAGFRSINVGRYGPSNMQKSLRDMSWFLRYVTYAIVAGDPNIISVNVRGLREIIEDACSSAATVVALQTMRAASTGYFRGDAEAQELIRSYFNVLVDEFKAPAPSDKLRQRPSKDLQGLQLPQIYFNASERRPKFVMKPGLSSSEKNAVVKAAYRQVFERDIKRAYSLDLSDLESKVKNGEIAMKEFIRRLAKSPLYRKNFFEPYINSRALELAFRHILGRGPSSREEVQKYFSIVTDGGLSALVDALIDSNEYGDYFGEETVPYLRGLGQEAQECRNWGPQQNLLNYSAPFRKTPQFLTTFAAYEQPLPDQHPYGSGNDPLEIQFGAIFPKETRNPSNSPAPFN
;
A
#
# COMPACT_ATOMS: atom_id res chain seq x y z
N MET A 1 -12.93 -26.31 -15.25
CA MET A 1 -12.89 -25.07 -16.05
C MET A 1 -11.45 -24.87 -16.49
N THR A 2 -11.18 -24.98 -17.78
CA THR A 2 -9.88 -24.62 -18.36
C THR A 2 -9.88 -23.13 -18.65
N VAL A 3 -8.88 -22.40 -18.16
CA VAL A 3 -8.69 -20.98 -18.48
C VAL A 3 -8.18 -20.90 -19.92
N THR A 4 -8.90 -20.23 -20.82
CA THR A 4 -8.56 -20.16 -22.26
C THR A 4 -7.87 -18.86 -22.66
N ALA A 5 -7.85 -17.85 -21.79
CA ALA A 5 -7.26 -16.55 -22.08
C ALA A 5 -6.55 -15.95 -20.86
N SER A 6 -5.61 -15.04 -21.10
CA SER A 6 -4.93 -14.28 -20.07
C SER A 6 -4.83 -12.82 -20.46
N GLY A 7 -5.14 -11.93 -19.51
CA GLY A 7 -4.91 -10.49 -19.66
C GLY A 7 -3.45 -10.08 -19.41
N GLY A 8 -2.57 -11.05 -19.15
CA GLY A 8 -1.18 -10.86 -18.72
C GLY A 8 -1.04 -10.64 -17.22
N SER A 9 0.15 -10.95 -16.69
CA SER A 9 0.54 -10.63 -15.32
C SER A 9 1.56 -9.48 -15.33
N SER A 10 1.17 -8.33 -14.79
CA SER A 10 2.11 -7.25 -14.52
C SER A 10 2.82 -7.52 -13.20
N LEU A 11 4.13 -7.24 -13.12
CA LEU A 11 4.86 -7.28 -11.86
C LEU A 11 4.36 -6.16 -10.95
N VAL A 12 3.57 -6.51 -9.94
CA VAL A 12 3.09 -5.55 -8.94
C VAL A 12 3.68 -5.92 -7.59
N ARG A 13 4.33 -4.95 -6.95
CA ARG A 13 4.87 -5.11 -5.60
C ARG A 13 3.93 -4.41 -4.62
N PRO A 14 3.24 -5.14 -3.72
CA PRO A 14 2.39 -4.51 -2.72
C PRO A 14 3.25 -3.66 -1.80
N GLN A 15 2.73 -2.49 -1.42
CA GLN A 15 3.39 -1.66 -0.42
C GLN A 15 3.23 -2.32 0.95
N LEU A 16 4.35 -2.60 1.60
CA LEU A 16 4.39 -3.29 2.88
C LEU A 16 4.32 -2.30 4.05
N TYR A 17 5.01 -1.17 3.90
CA TYR A 17 5.11 -0.13 4.92
C TYR A 17 5.56 1.18 4.30
N GLN A 18 5.58 2.22 5.13
CA GLN A 18 5.99 3.57 4.74
C GLN A 18 7.26 3.95 5.51
N THR A 19 8.11 4.75 4.87
CA THR A 19 9.25 5.39 5.50
C THR A 19 9.12 6.90 5.33
N LEU A 20 9.68 7.67 6.26
CA LEU A 20 9.59 9.13 6.18
C LEU A 20 10.16 9.70 4.86
N PRO A 21 11.31 9.22 4.33
CA PRO A 21 11.80 9.70 3.04
C PRO A 21 10.89 9.34 1.87
N VAL A 22 10.35 8.11 1.84
CA VAL A 22 9.49 7.69 0.74
C VAL A 22 8.19 8.48 0.76
N THR A 23 7.55 8.65 1.91
CA THR A 23 6.27 9.39 2.01
C THR A 23 6.41 10.85 1.62
N THR A 24 7.48 11.53 2.05
CA THR A 24 7.74 12.94 1.69
C THR A 24 8.01 13.12 0.19
N ILE A 25 8.85 12.27 -0.41
CA ILE A 25 9.13 12.31 -1.85
C ILE A 25 7.87 12.00 -2.66
N THR A 26 7.13 10.96 -2.25
CA THR A 26 5.89 10.56 -2.92
C THR A 26 4.82 11.65 -2.87
N GLN A 27 4.71 12.44 -1.79
CA GLN A 27 3.76 13.56 -1.72
C GLN A 27 4.05 14.67 -2.74
N ALA A 28 5.32 14.92 -3.05
CA ALA A 28 5.72 15.87 -4.08
C ALA A 28 5.49 15.28 -5.49
N GLU A 29 5.83 14.00 -5.68
CA GLU A 29 5.66 13.26 -6.93
C GLU A 29 4.18 13.19 -7.34
N GLN A 30 3.28 12.81 -6.43
CA GLN A 30 1.84 12.75 -6.68
C GLN A 30 1.21 14.09 -7.05
N GLN A 31 1.93 15.20 -6.86
CA GLN A 31 1.49 16.57 -7.17
C GLN A 31 2.22 17.17 -8.38
N ASP A 32 3.12 16.43 -9.03
CA ASP A 32 4.02 16.90 -10.10
C ASP A 32 4.78 18.19 -9.75
N ARG A 33 5.05 18.39 -8.46
CA ARG A 33 5.78 19.56 -7.94
C ARG A 33 7.20 19.19 -7.56
N TYR A 34 8.06 20.19 -7.57
CA TYR A 34 9.33 20.08 -6.86
C TYR A 34 9.08 20.14 -5.36
N MET A 35 9.93 19.44 -4.60
CA MET A 35 9.85 19.45 -3.14
C MET A 35 9.95 20.86 -2.60
N GLU A 36 9.10 21.17 -1.63
CA GLU A 36 9.10 22.46 -0.95
C GLU A 36 10.20 22.52 0.11
N ARG A 37 10.58 23.73 0.52
CA ARG A 37 11.63 23.94 1.52
C ARG A 37 11.34 23.20 2.84
N GLY A 38 10.09 23.21 3.31
CA GLY A 38 9.71 22.49 4.53
C GLY A 38 9.87 20.97 4.44
N GLU A 39 9.65 20.39 3.25
CA GLU A 39 9.83 18.95 3.00
C GLU A 39 11.30 18.58 2.93
N LEU A 40 12.11 19.43 2.27
CA LEU A 40 13.56 19.29 2.25
C LEU A 40 14.17 19.43 3.65
N ASP A 41 13.65 20.34 4.47
CA ASP A 41 14.08 20.51 5.86
C ASP A 41 13.71 19.27 6.70
N SER A 42 12.54 18.67 6.48
CA SER A 42 12.13 17.42 7.13
C SER A 42 13.06 16.25 6.75
N LEU A 43 13.37 16.10 5.46
CA LEU A 43 14.34 15.10 4.97
C LEU A 43 15.73 15.33 5.57
N SER A 44 16.19 16.59 5.59
CA SER A 44 17.48 16.96 6.20
C SER A 44 17.52 16.58 7.67
N GLY A 45 16.45 16.87 8.43
CA GLY A 45 16.31 16.48 9.83
C GLY A 45 16.38 14.96 10.02
N PHE A 46 15.68 14.20 9.18
CA PHE A 46 15.72 12.74 9.21
C PHE A 46 17.14 12.21 9.00
N PHE A 47 17.83 12.62 7.93
CA PHE A 47 19.17 12.12 7.62
C PHE A 47 20.23 12.54 8.66
N LYS A 48 20.12 13.75 9.22
CA LYS A 48 20.99 14.19 10.34
C LYS A 48 20.84 13.29 11.57
N SER A 49 19.63 12.82 11.85
CA SER A 49 19.35 11.90 12.97
C SER A 49 19.68 10.42 12.68
N GLY A 50 20.15 10.09 11.47
CA GLY A 50 20.34 8.71 11.01
C GLY A 50 21.34 7.91 11.84
N GLN A 51 22.49 8.49 12.19
CA GLN A 51 23.51 7.80 13.00
C GLN A 51 22.97 7.40 14.38
N LYS A 52 22.20 8.28 15.03
CA LYS A 52 21.57 7.99 16.33
C LYS A 52 20.58 6.81 16.22
N ARG A 53 19.73 6.80 15.19
CA ARG A 53 18.76 5.71 14.96
C ARG A 53 19.44 4.36 14.72
N ILE A 54 20.53 4.35 13.96
CA ILE A 54 21.33 3.14 13.71
C ILE A 54 22.00 2.66 15.01
N ALA A 55 22.59 3.57 15.79
CA ALA A 55 23.20 3.22 17.08
C ALA A 55 22.17 2.63 18.06
N ILE A 56 20.96 3.20 18.12
CA ILE A 56 19.85 2.67 18.91
C ILE A 56 19.51 1.25 18.44
N ALA A 57 19.30 1.05 17.14
CA ALA A 57 18.95 -0.26 16.58
C ALA A 57 20.04 -1.30 16.88
N GLN A 58 21.32 -0.96 16.75
CA GLN A 58 22.45 -1.86 17.04
C GLN A 58 22.46 -2.32 18.50
N ILE A 59 22.25 -1.40 19.45
CA ILE A 59 22.22 -1.72 20.89
C ILE A 59 21.02 -2.62 21.20
N LEU A 60 19.83 -2.30 20.69
CA LEU A 60 18.62 -3.11 20.90
C LEU A 60 18.75 -4.50 20.28
N THR A 61 19.37 -4.63 19.11
CA THR A 61 19.64 -5.93 18.49
C THR A 61 20.66 -6.74 19.29
N ARG A 62 21.75 -6.10 19.75
CA ARG A 62 22.79 -6.76 20.57
C ARG A 62 22.26 -7.33 21.87
N TYR A 63 21.36 -6.60 22.55
CA TYR A 63 20.79 -7.02 23.84
C TYR A 63 19.38 -7.62 23.71
N SER A 64 18.98 -8.04 22.50
CA SER A 64 17.62 -8.52 22.23
C SER A 64 17.21 -9.71 23.11
N GLU A 65 18.08 -10.69 23.30
CA GLU A 65 17.81 -11.85 24.16
C GLU A 65 17.56 -11.46 25.63
N LEU A 66 18.33 -10.48 26.14
CA LEU A 66 18.16 -9.99 27.51
C LEU A 66 16.83 -9.23 27.65
N ILE A 67 16.47 -8.41 26.68
CA ILE A 67 15.20 -7.67 26.67
C ILE A 67 14.01 -8.64 26.64
N VAL A 68 14.05 -9.65 25.77
CA VAL A 68 13.00 -10.67 25.66
C VAL A 68 12.93 -11.52 26.92
N SER A 69 14.07 -11.92 27.49
CA SER A 69 14.10 -12.73 28.72
C SER A 69 13.51 -11.99 29.93
N GLN A 70 13.78 -10.69 30.08
CA GLN A 70 13.21 -9.88 31.16
C GLN A 70 11.68 -9.77 31.05
N ALA A 71 11.17 -9.61 29.83
CA ALA A 71 9.72 -9.58 29.57
C ALA A 71 9.08 -10.95 29.81
N ALA A 72 9.71 -12.02 29.32
CA ALA A 72 9.24 -13.39 29.48
C ALA A 72 9.18 -13.81 30.97
N ASN A 73 10.21 -13.49 31.75
CA ASN A 73 10.26 -13.80 33.19
C ASN A 73 9.17 -13.07 34.00
N ARG A 74 8.65 -11.95 33.48
CA ARG A 74 7.55 -11.23 34.15
C ARG A 74 6.20 -11.89 33.92
N ILE A 75 5.99 -12.51 32.76
CA ILE A 75 4.69 -13.09 32.38
C ILE A 75 4.60 -14.60 32.59
N PHE A 76 5.73 -15.31 32.55
CA PHE A 76 5.79 -16.77 32.70
C PHE A 76 6.33 -17.19 34.07
N THR A 77 5.77 -18.27 34.62
CA THR A 77 6.21 -18.88 35.88
C THR A 77 6.41 -20.39 35.75
N GLY A 78 7.29 -20.96 36.58
CA GLY A 78 7.47 -22.43 36.67
C GLY A 78 8.46 -23.05 35.68
N GLY A 79 9.46 -22.31 35.20
CA GLY A 79 10.53 -22.81 34.33
C GLY A 79 11.43 -21.68 33.82
N SER A 80 12.49 -22.01 33.06
CA SER A 80 13.30 -21.03 32.33
C SER A 80 12.65 -20.77 30.96
N PRO A 81 12.09 -19.58 30.69
CA PRO A 81 11.47 -19.29 29.39
C PRO A 81 12.46 -19.38 28.22
N LEU A 82 13.72 -19.02 28.45
CA LEU A 82 14.72 -18.82 27.40
C LEU A 82 15.10 -20.12 26.67
N SER A 83 14.86 -21.30 27.27
CA SER A 83 15.13 -22.59 26.62
C SER A 83 14.28 -22.83 25.36
N TYR A 84 13.19 -22.09 25.19
CA TYR A 84 12.28 -22.20 24.05
C TYR A 84 12.51 -21.13 22.97
N LEU A 85 13.54 -20.28 23.12
CA LEU A 85 13.85 -19.28 22.11
C LEU A 85 14.53 -19.95 20.91
N GLU A 86 13.82 -19.98 19.78
CA GLU A 86 14.38 -20.45 18.52
C GLU A 86 15.33 -19.38 17.95
N ARG A 87 16.59 -19.75 17.78
CA ARG A 87 17.58 -18.88 17.12
C ARG A 87 17.30 -18.91 15.63
N VAL A 88 17.00 -17.76 15.06
CA VAL A 88 17.04 -17.61 13.60
C VAL A 88 18.52 -17.57 13.22
N GLU A 89 19.10 -18.73 12.90
CA GLU A 89 20.33 -18.73 12.12
C GLU A 89 20.01 -18.07 10.78
N PRO A 90 20.83 -17.11 10.31
CA PRO A 90 20.67 -16.63 8.95
C PRO A 90 20.86 -17.84 8.02
N ASP A 91 19.91 -18.09 7.11
CA ASP A 91 20.07 -19.07 6.04
C ASP A 91 21.36 -18.78 5.27
N SER A 92 22.46 -19.41 5.66
CA SER A 92 23.75 -19.34 5.01
C SER A 92 23.79 -20.40 3.91
N GLN A 93 23.10 -20.12 2.80
CA GLN A 93 23.54 -20.58 1.48
C GLN A 93 24.09 -19.37 0.71
N ALA A 94 25.24 -18.88 1.18
CA ALA A 94 26.15 -18.07 0.39
C ALA A 94 27.55 -18.60 0.67
N GLY A 95 28.23 -19.07 -0.39
CA GLY A 95 29.51 -19.75 -0.31
C GLY A 95 30.62 -18.89 0.31
N ASP A 96 31.36 -19.56 1.19
CA ASP A 96 32.78 -19.44 1.51
C ASP A 96 33.46 -18.05 1.50
N ALA A 97 33.78 -17.55 2.70
CA ALA A 97 35.12 -17.04 3.01
C ALA A 97 35.26 -16.87 4.53
N ASN A 98 36.24 -17.58 5.09
CA ASN A 98 36.77 -17.45 6.46
C ASN A 98 36.83 -16.01 7.00
N ALA A 99 36.20 -15.79 8.15
CA ALA A 99 36.60 -14.78 9.12
C ALA A 99 36.20 -15.26 10.53
N GLY A 100 37.15 -15.91 11.21
CA GLY A 100 37.01 -16.29 12.61
C GLY A 100 36.77 -15.07 13.48
N THR A 101 35.65 -15.07 14.21
CA THR A 101 35.46 -14.21 15.37
C THR A 101 35.07 -15.13 16.51
N ASP A 102 36.07 -15.62 17.24
CA ASP A 102 35.88 -16.35 18.49
C ASP A 102 35.13 -15.44 19.47
N THR A 103 33.86 -15.73 19.71
CA THR A 103 33.13 -15.17 20.84
C THR A 103 33.67 -15.80 22.12
N TYR A 104 34.50 -15.05 22.83
CA TYR A 104 34.89 -15.34 24.20
C TYR A 104 33.63 -15.54 25.06
N ILE A 105 33.37 -16.78 25.45
CA ILE A 105 32.50 -17.11 26.58
C ILE A 105 33.37 -16.95 27.83
N GLU A 106 33.30 -15.78 28.47
CA GLU A 106 33.83 -15.62 29.81
C GLU A 106 32.86 -16.27 30.80
N SER A 107 33.22 -17.46 31.26
CA SER A 107 32.64 -18.11 32.44
C SER A 107 33.08 -17.33 33.69
N GLY A 108 32.44 -16.20 33.94
CA GLY A 108 32.58 -15.39 35.15
C GLY A 108 31.36 -15.54 36.06
N GLY A 109 31.61 -15.89 37.31
CA GLY A 109 30.63 -16.32 38.32
C GLY A 109 29.43 -15.40 38.56
N GLY A 110 28.38 -16.02 39.11
CA GLY A 110 27.09 -15.40 39.39
C GLY A 110 27.16 -14.27 40.39
N GLU A 111 27.15 -13.03 39.90
CA GLU A 111 26.77 -11.84 40.69
C GLU A 111 26.17 -10.69 39.83
N GLY A 112 26.16 -10.80 38.49
CA GLY A 112 25.64 -9.76 37.58
C GLY A 112 24.13 -9.79 37.32
N LEU A 113 23.48 -10.96 37.48
CA LEU A 113 22.06 -11.17 37.15
C LEU A 113 21.09 -10.48 38.14
N PHE A 114 21.48 -10.34 39.41
CA PHE A 114 20.68 -9.68 40.43
C PHE A 114 20.78 -8.15 40.42
N SER A 115 21.86 -7.57 39.88
CA SER A 115 22.06 -6.12 39.76
C SER A 115 21.07 -5.47 38.79
N GLY A 116 20.77 -6.13 37.67
CA GLY A 116 19.75 -5.68 36.71
C GLY A 116 18.34 -5.70 37.29
N LEU A 117 18.03 -6.69 38.13
CA LEU A 117 16.72 -6.85 38.77
C LEU A 117 16.49 -5.80 39.87
N ARG A 118 17.54 -5.45 40.64
CA ARG A 118 17.44 -4.43 41.70
C ARG A 118 17.23 -3.01 41.16
N ASN A 119 17.78 -2.69 39.98
CA ASN A 119 17.57 -1.39 39.32
C ASN A 119 16.19 -1.24 38.66
N LEU A 120 15.44 -2.33 38.45
CA LEU A 120 14.07 -2.29 37.93
C LEU A 120 13.04 -2.09 39.06
N VAL A 121 13.36 -2.58 40.27
CA VAL A 121 12.50 -2.44 41.45
C VAL A 121 12.69 -1.09 42.15
N SER A 122 13.85 -0.44 42.01
CA SER A 122 14.10 0.91 42.59
C SER A 122 13.79 2.09 41.66
N GLY A 123 13.59 1.86 40.35
CA GLY A 123 13.26 2.88 39.36
C GLY A 123 11.77 2.91 39.01
N GLY A 124 10.92 3.31 39.96
CA GLY A 124 9.45 3.24 39.89
C GLY A 124 8.73 4.16 38.88
N GLY A 125 9.35 4.52 37.74
CA GLY A 125 8.79 5.50 36.80
C GLY A 125 8.26 4.96 35.47
N ASP A 126 8.83 3.88 34.91
CA ASP A 126 8.60 3.50 33.49
C ASP A 126 7.89 2.14 33.30
N LEU A 127 7.66 1.40 34.38
CA LEU A 127 6.81 0.21 34.38
C LEU A 127 5.35 0.65 34.37
N GLY A 128 4.69 0.56 33.22
CA GLY A 128 3.25 0.85 33.10
C GLY A 128 2.39 0.10 34.12
N THR A 129 1.18 0.60 34.35
CA THR A 129 0.22 -0.02 35.27
C THR A 129 -0.13 -1.44 34.79
N ILE A 130 -0.07 -2.41 35.69
CA ILE A 130 -0.50 -3.79 35.41
C ILE A 130 -2.00 -3.76 35.05
N PRO A 131 -2.41 -4.21 33.86
CA PRO A 131 -3.81 -4.25 33.47
C PRO A 131 -4.64 -5.14 34.41
N ALA A 132 -5.89 -4.75 34.65
CA ALA A 132 -6.85 -5.57 35.37
C ALA A 132 -7.01 -6.93 34.67
N GLY A 133 -6.88 -8.04 35.41
CA GLY A 133 -6.99 -9.39 34.86
C GLY A 133 -5.67 -10.08 34.48
N PHE A 134 -4.50 -9.44 34.70
CA PHE A 134 -3.22 -10.10 34.50
C PHE A 134 -3.06 -11.35 35.38
N ARG A 135 -2.73 -12.48 34.77
CA ARG A 135 -2.34 -13.73 35.43
C ARG A 135 -1.06 -14.23 34.79
N SER A 136 -0.10 -14.66 35.59
CA SER A 136 1.11 -15.30 35.07
C SER A 136 0.76 -16.63 34.41
N ILE A 137 1.40 -16.91 33.28
CA ILE A 137 1.21 -18.13 32.50
C ILE A 137 2.20 -19.19 33.01
N ASN A 138 1.70 -20.35 33.43
CA ASN A 138 2.57 -21.43 33.86
C ASN A 138 3.15 -22.16 32.65
N VAL A 139 4.48 -22.27 32.57
CA VAL A 139 5.20 -22.87 31.43
C VAL A 139 4.78 -24.33 31.19
N GLY A 140 4.59 -25.11 32.26
CA GLY A 140 4.20 -26.52 32.16
C GLY A 140 2.81 -26.72 31.57
N ARG A 141 1.86 -25.83 31.87
CA ARG A 141 0.49 -25.89 31.32
C ARG A 141 0.40 -25.34 29.89
N TYR A 142 1.26 -24.38 29.54
CA TYR A 142 1.23 -23.70 28.25
C TYR A 142 1.75 -24.56 27.10
N GLY A 143 2.73 -25.42 27.40
CA GLY A 143 3.32 -26.36 26.45
C GLY A 143 4.41 -25.72 25.56
N PRO A 144 5.31 -26.53 24.99
CA PRO A 144 6.51 -26.06 24.30
C PRO A 144 6.20 -25.26 23.01
N SER A 145 5.24 -25.70 22.20
CA SER A 145 4.91 -25.04 20.91
C SER A 145 4.32 -23.64 21.11
N ASN A 146 3.43 -23.46 22.09
CA ASN A 146 2.86 -22.15 22.38
C ASN A 146 3.90 -21.22 23.01
N MET A 147 4.79 -21.78 23.82
CA MET A 147 5.91 -21.04 24.40
C MET A 147 6.85 -20.48 23.32
N GLN A 148 7.22 -21.31 22.33
CA GLN A 148 8.01 -20.89 21.18
C GLN A 148 7.33 -19.75 20.41
N LYS A 149 6.01 -19.86 20.13
CA LYS A 149 5.25 -18.78 19.48
C LYS A 149 5.31 -17.49 20.28
N SER A 150 5.08 -17.54 21.59
CA SER A 150 5.13 -16.34 22.44
C SER A 150 6.48 -15.65 22.44
N LEU A 151 7.59 -16.41 22.52
CA LEU A 151 8.94 -15.83 22.48
C LEU A 151 9.32 -15.30 21.10
N ARG A 152 8.88 -15.99 20.04
CA ARG A 152 9.02 -15.51 18.66
C ARG A 152 8.28 -14.20 18.48
N ASP A 153 7.05 -14.08 18.99
CA ASP A 153 6.24 -12.87 18.85
C ASP A 153 6.87 -11.69 19.64
N MET A 154 7.41 -11.92 20.83
CA MET A 154 8.22 -10.91 21.56
C MET A 154 9.44 -10.46 20.74
N SER A 155 10.13 -11.40 20.11
CA SER A 155 11.27 -11.10 19.24
C SER A 155 10.84 -10.31 17.99
N TRP A 156 9.69 -10.62 17.41
CA TRP A 156 9.10 -9.87 16.29
C TRP A 156 8.72 -8.44 16.69
N PHE A 157 8.11 -8.24 17.86
CA PHE A 157 7.81 -6.89 18.34
C PHE A 157 9.07 -6.04 18.47
N LEU A 158 10.14 -6.58 19.05
CA LEU A 158 11.41 -5.86 19.16
C LEU A 158 12.01 -5.56 17.78
N ARG A 159 11.96 -6.50 16.84
CA ARG A 159 12.42 -6.30 15.46
C ARG A 159 11.62 -5.24 14.72
N TYR A 160 10.30 -5.22 14.86
CA TYR A 160 9.47 -4.18 14.24
C TYR A 160 9.73 -2.80 14.84
N VAL A 161 9.99 -2.72 16.15
CA VAL A 161 10.41 -1.45 16.78
C VAL A 161 11.75 -0.98 16.23
N THR A 162 12.77 -1.85 16.10
CA THR A 162 14.05 -1.45 15.53
C THR A 162 13.93 -1.03 14.06
N TYR A 163 13.13 -1.75 13.26
CA TYR A 163 12.86 -1.37 11.87
C TYR A 163 12.10 -0.04 11.77
N ALA A 164 11.12 0.22 12.63
CA ALA A 164 10.36 1.47 12.64
C ALA A 164 11.23 2.68 13.03
N ILE A 165 12.13 2.53 14.00
CA ILE A 165 13.10 3.57 14.40
C ILE A 165 13.99 3.96 13.22
N VAL A 166 14.52 2.95 12.50
CA VAL A 166 15.38 3.16 11.33
C VAL A 166 14.60 3.75 10.15
N ALA A 167 13.39 3.26 9.87
CA ALA A 167 12.52 3.76 8.81
C ALA A 167 11.99 5.18 9.07
N GLY A 168 11.91 5.57 10.34
CA GLY A 168 11.46 6.87 10.80
C GLY A 168 9.96 7.12 10.76
N ASP A 169 9.18 6.06 10.61
CA ASP A 169 7.72 6.09 10.61
C ASP A 169 7.22 4.83 11.34
N PRO A 170 6.25 4.94 12.28
CA PRO A 170 5.68 3.79 12.95
C PRO A 170 4.75 2.93 12.08
N ASN A 171 4.58 3.21 10.78
CA ASN A 171 3.64 2.49 9.92
C ASN A 171 3.82 0.95 9.92
N ILE A 172 5.07 0.46 10.02
CA ILE A 172 5.34 -1.00 10.14
C ILE A 172 4.63 -1.59 11.37
N ILE A 173 4.61 -0.86 12.48
CA ILE A 173 3.97 -1.27 13.72
C ILE A 173 2.46 -1.18 13.58
N SER A 174 1.94 -0.04 13.12
CA SER A 174 0.49 0.16 13.03
C SER A 174 -0.21 -0.81 12.08
N VAL A 175 0.44 -1.21 10.97
CA VAL A 175 -0.17 -2.16 10.02
C VAL A 175 -0.17 -3.59 10.55
N ASN A 176 0.91 -4.02 11.21
CA ASN A 176 1.09 -5.42 11.60
C ASN A 176 0.54 -5.74 13.00
N VAL A 177 0.46 -4.75 13.89
CA VAL A 177 0.00 -4.95 15.28
C VAL A 177 -1.49 -4.69 15.42
N ARG A 178 -2.09 -3.85 14.57
CA ARG A 178 -3.51 -3.56 14.62
C ARG A 178 -4.35 -4.80 14.34
N GLY A 179 -5.29 -5.10 15.22
CA GLY A 179 -6.17 -6.28 15.09
C GLY A 179 -5.51 -7.60 15.48
N LEU A 180 -4.21 -7.59 15.84
CA LEU A 180 -3.50 -8.78 16.29
C LEU A 180 -4.02 -9.28 17.64
N ARG A 181 -4.53 -8.38 18.48
CA ARG A 181 -5.07 -8.71 19.80
C ARG A 181 -6.20 -9.72 19.70
N GLU A 182 -7.19 -9.48 18.83
CA GLU A 182 -8.34 -10.37 18.63
C GLU A 182 -7.91 -11.73 18.06
N ILE A 183 -6.86 -11.76 17.22
CA ILE A 183 -6.32 -13.01 16.65
C ILE A 183 -5.61 -13.85 17.71
N ILE A 184 -4.90 -13.20 18.64
CA ILE A 184 -4.11 -13.89 19.67
C ILE A 184 -4.94 -14.22 20.93
N GLU A 185 -6.05 -13.53 21.17
CA GLU A 185 -6.86 -13.68 22.39
C GLU A 185 -7.38 -15.11 22.60
N ASP A 186 -7.61 -15.86 21.52
CA ASP A 186 -7.99 -17.29 21.58
C ASP A 186 -6.88 -18.19 22.12
N ALA A 187 -5.60 -17.79 21.97
CA ALA A 187 -4.43 -18.61 22.31
C ALA A 187 -3.62 -18.08 23.49
N CYS A 188 -3.68 -16.77 23.78
CA CYS A 188 -2.92 -16.13 24.85
C CYS A 188 -3.69 -14.94 25.46
N SER A 189 -3.45 -14.67 26.75
CA SER A 189 -4.07 -13.54 27.44
C SER A 189 -3.55 -12.21 26.89
N SER A 190 -4.46 -11.39 26.36
CA SER A 190 -4.17 -10.02 25.88
C SER A 190 -3.51 -9.15 26.96
N ALA A 191 -3.90 -9.31 28.23
CA ALA A 191 -3.28 -8.61 29.36
C ALA A 191 -1.81 -9.00 29.59
N ALA A 192 -1.45 -10.27 29.38
CA ALA A 192 -0.07 -10.74 29.49
C ALA A 192 0.81 -10.10 28.42
N THR A 193 0.32 -10.01 27.18
CA THR A 193 1.03 -9.35 26.07
C THR A 193 1.28 -7.87 26.36
N VAL A 194 0.29 -7.12 26.88
CA VAL A 194 0.48 -5.71 27.24
C VAL A 194 1.57 -5.54 28.32
N VAL A 195 1.57 -6.39 29.34
CA VAL A 195 2.60 -6.36 30.40
C VAL A 195 3.98 -6.69 29.83
N ALA A 196 4.07 -7.67 28.93
CA ALA A 196 5.32 -8.01 28.26
C ALA A 196 5.88 -6.82 27.48
N LEU A 197 5.03 -6.16 26.67
CA LEU A 197 5.42 -5.00 25.86
C LEU A 197 5.85 -3.80 26.71
N GLN A 198 5.15 -3.51 27.81
CA GLN A 198 5.55 -2.47 28.77
C GLN A 198 6.91 -2.78 29.42
N THR A 199 7.18 -4.06 29.69
CA THR A 199 8.46 -4.50 30.27
C THR A 199 9.59 -4.38 29.25
N MET A 200 9.34 -4.77 28.00
CA MET A 200 10.29 -4.59 26.90
C MET A 200 10.63 -3.12 26.68
N ARG A 201 9.65 -2.22 26.78
CA ARG A 201 9.86 -0.77 26.73
C ARG A 201 10.82 -0.32 27.83
N ALA A 202 10.52 -0.65 29.09
CA ALA A 202 11.34 -0.26 30.23
C ALA A 202 12.76 -0.87 30.20
N ALA A 203 12.89 -2.12 29.74
CA ALA A 203 14.18 -2.77 29.54
C ALA A 203 15.00 -2.05 28.46
N SER A 204 14.35 -1.71 27.34
CA SER A 204 14.97 -1.01 26.21
C SER A 204 15.44 0.39 26.59
N THR A 205 14.63 1.19 27.30
CA THR A 205 15.02 2.53 27.77
C THR A 205 16.14 2.48 28.82
N GLY A 206 16.23 1.39 29.58
CA GLY A 206 17.25 1.14 30.59
C GLY A 206 18.69 1.09 30.05
N TYR A 207 18.88 0.77 28.76
CA TYR A 207 20.21 0.76 28.11
C TYR A 207 20.72 2.15 27.71
N PHE A 208 19.85 3.17 27.69
CA PHE A 208 20.17 4.52 27.19
C PHE A 208 20.15 5.59 28.29
N ARG A 209 20.57 5.27 29.53
CA ARG A 209 20.51 6.20 30.68
C ARG A 209 21.24 7.53 30.48
N GLY A 210 22.22 7.58 29.58
CA GLY A 210 22.99 8.78 29.25
C GLY A 210 22.46 9.60 28.08
N ASP A 211 21.44 9.14 27.35
CA ASP A 211 20.90 9.81 26.16
C ASP A 211 19.37 9.94 26.27
N ALA A 212 18.93 11.13 26.70
CA ALA A 212 17.51 11.43 26.87
C ALA A 212 16.74 11.44 25.54
N GLU A 213 17.37 11.85 24.44
CA GLU A 213 16.72 11.88 23.12
C GLU A 213 16.47 10.46 22.60
N ALA A 214 17.45 9.57 22.77
CA ALA A 214 17.30 8.16 22.41
C ALA A 214 16.20 7.47 23.24
N GLN A 215 16.14 7.75 24.54
CA GLN A 215 15.08 7.23 25.40
C GLN A 215 13.69 7.68 24.93
N GLU A 216 13.53 8.96 24.60
CA GLU A 216 12.25 9.50 24.16
C GLU A 216 11.81 8.91 22.81
N LEU A 217 12.74 8.77 21.86
CA LEU A 217 12.49 8.08 20.60
C LEU A 217 11.99 6.65 20.85
N ILE A 218 12.71 5.86 21.64
CA ILE A 218 12.32 4.48 21.96
C ILE A 218 10.93 4.45 22.62
N ARG A 219 10.68 5.32 23.61
CA ARG A 219 9.37 5.42 24.28
C ARG A 219 8.25 5.70 23.30
N SER A 220 8.43 6.67 22.40
CA SER A 220 7.39 7.02 21.42
C SER A 220 6.98 5.83 20.53
N TYR A 221 7.95 5.07 20.00
CA TYR A 221 7.65 3.90 19.16
C TYR A 221 7.02 2.74 19.94
N PHE A 222 7.47 2.48 21.17
CA PHE A 222 6.84 1.48 22.03
C PHE A 222 5.43 1.88 22.47
N ASN A 223 5.18 3.17 22.70
CA ASN A 223 3.84 3.67 23.02
C ASN A 223 2.89 3.41 21.86
N VAL A 224 3.28 3.74 20.62
CA VAL A 224 2.49 3.40 19.42
C VAL A 224 2.22 1.89 19.33
N LEU A 225 3.23 1.06 19.60
CA LEU A 225 3.06 -0.39 19.58
C LEU A 225 2.04 -0.88 20.61
N VAL A 226 2.10 -0.37 21.84
CA VAL A 226 1.16 -0.74 22.91
C VAL A 226 -0.24 -0.22 22.61
N ASP A 227 -0.36 0.99 22.07
CA ASP A 227 -1.66 1.62 21.77
C ASP A 227 -2.35 0.92 20.59
N GLU A 228 -1.61 0.59 19.53
CA GLU A 228 -2.16 -0.13 18.38
C GLU A 228 -2.54 -1.58 18.72
N PHE A 229 -1.83 -2.23 19.66
CA PHE A 229 -2.22 -3.55 20.16
C PHE A 229 -3.50 -3.51 20.99
N LYS A 230 -3.70 -2.46 21.80
CA LYS A 230 -4.93 -2.30 22.59
C LYS A 230 -6.14 -1.93 21.75
N ALA A 231 -5.91 -1.31 20.61
CA ALA A 231 -6.97 -0.80 19.78
C ALA A 231 -7.70 -1.93 19.03
N PRO A 232 -9.03 -1.80 18.83
CA PRO A 232 -9.81 -2.86 18.20
C PRO A 232 -9.44 -3.05 16.72
N ALA A 233 -9.60 -4.27 16.24
CA ALA A 233 -9.51 -4.61 14.82
C ALA A 233 -10.43 -3.69 13.99
N PRO A 234 -9.90 -3.02 12.94
CA PRO A 234 -10.71 -2.18 12.07
C PRO A 234 -11.64 -3.04 11.20
N SER A 235 -12.81 -2.51 10.87
CA SER A 235 -13.76 -3.17 9.96
C SER A 235 -13.22 -3.22 8.54
N ASP A 236 -13.51 -4.31 7.82
CA ASP A 236 -13.15 -4.46 6.41
C ASP A 236 -13.86 -3.44 5.52
N LYS A 237 -13.15 -2.98 4.48
CA LYS A 237 -13.71 -2.13 3.44
C LYS A 237 -14.49 -2.98 2.45
N LEU A 238 -15.81 -2.86 2.52
CA LEU A 238 -16.71 -3.51 1.57
C LEU A 238 -16.83 -2.69 0.28
N ARG A 239 -16.75 -3.38 -0.85
CA ARG A 239 -16.98 -2.84 -2.20
C ARG A 239 -18.27 -3.43 -2.73
N GLN A 240 -19.38 -2.74 -2.48
CA GLN A 240 -20.70 -3.12 -2.99
C GLN A 240 -20.87 -2.62 -4.43
N ARG A 241 -21.64 -3.36 -5.23
CA ARG A 241 -21.87 -3.03 -6.65
C ARG A 241 -23.37 -2.88 -6.93
N PRO A 242 -23.77 -1.90 -7.75
CA PRO A 242 -25.18 -1.63 -8.01
C PRO A 242 -25.81 -2.62 -9.02
N SER A 243 -25.00 -3.28 -9.86
CA SER A 243 -25.47 -4.17 -10.92
C SER A 243 -25.07 -5.62 -10.67
N LYS A 244 -25.89 -6.55 -11.19
CA LYS A 244 -25.76 -7.99 -10.93
C LYS A 244 -24.58 -8.67 -11.63
N ASP A 245 -24.10 -8.08 -12.71
CA ASP A 245 -22.95 -8.54 -13.51
C ASP A 245 -21.59 -8.21 -12.86
N LEU A 246 -21.59 -7.29 -11.90
CA LEU A 246 -20.43 -6.87 -11.14
C LEU A 246 -20.35 -7.64 -9.81
N GLN A 247 -19.18 -8.18 -9.49
CA GLN A 247 -18.97 -8.86 -8.21
C GLN A 247 -18.64 -7.87 -7.08
N GLY A 248 -19.22 -8.13 -5.90
CA GLY A 248 -18.84 -7.46 -4.66
C GLY A 248 -17.53 -8.02 -4.11
N LEU A 249 -16.70 -7.18 -3.50
CA LEU A 249 -15.41 -7.57 -2.92
C LEU A 249 -15.21 -6.93 -1.55
N GLN A 250 -14.25 -7.42 -0.78
CA GLN A 250 -13.85 -6.82 0.49
C GLN A 250 -12.33 -6.71 0.60
N LEU A 251 -11.85 -5.71 1.34
CA LEU A 251 -10.43 -5.49 1.61
C LEU A 251 -10.22 -5.23 3.10
N PRO A 252 -9.30 -5.95 3.78
CA PRO A 252 -8.91 -5.61 5.13
C PRO A 252 -8.37 -4.18 5.21
N GLN A 253 -8.89 -3.38 6.15
CA GLN A 253 -8.52 -1.98 6.29
C GLN A 253 -7.02 -1.78 6.53
N ILE A 254 -6.36 -2.73 7.19
CA ILE A 254 -4.91 -2.72 7.39
C ILE A 254 -4.13 -2.72 6.07
N TYR A 255 -4.62 -3.41 5.04
CA TYR A 255 -3.99 -3.43 3.71
C TYR A 255 -4.11 -2.07 3.03
N PHE A 256 -5.24 -1.39 3.21
CA PHE A 256 -5.43 -0.02 2.75
C PHE A 256 -4.49 0.96 3.47
N ASN A 257 -4.33 0.82 4.79
CA ASN A 257 -3.45 1.69 5.57
C ASN A 257 -1.96 1.51 5.23
N ALA A 258 -1.55 0.28 4.87
CA ALA A 258 -0.21 -0.01 4.37
C ALA A 258 0.07 0.63 3.00
N SER A 259 -0.98 0.75 2.18
CA SER A 259 -0.88 1.31 0.85
C SER A 259 -0.45 2.78 0.85
N GLU A 260 0.07 3.22 -0.29
CA GLU A 260 0.48 4.59 -0.52
C GLU A 260 -0.69 5.58 -0.28
N ARG A 261 -0.46 6.60 0.57
CA ARG A 261 -1.45 7.64 0.81
C ARG A 261 -1.56 8.53 -0.41
N ARG A 262 -2.64 8.39 -1.17
CA ARG A 262 -2.96 9.26 -2.31
C ARG A 262 -3.90 10.38 -1.84
N PRO A 263 -3.51 11.66 -1.96
CA PRO A 263 -4.35 12.77 -1.57
C PRO A 263 -5.58 12.85 -2.47
N LYS A 264 -6.74 13.08 -1.86
CA LYS A 264 -7.97 13.34 -2.57
C LYS A 264 -8.20 14.84 -2.62
N PHE A 265 -8.31 15.39 -3.81
CA PHE A 265 -8.53 16.82 -4.02
C PHE A 265 -10.02 17.11 -4.03
N VAL A 266 -10.46 17.97 -3.12
CA VAL A 266 -11.87 18.35 -2.96
C VAL A 266 -12.01 19.85 -3.19
N MET A 267 -12.99 20.25 -3.99
CA MET A 267 -13.29 21.65 -4.25
C MET A 267 -14.40 22.13 -3.30
N LYS A 268 -14.03 22.98 -2.33
CA LYS A 268 -14.98 23.58 -1.40
C LYS A 268 -15.00 25.11 -1.50
N PRO A 269 -16.12 25.77 -1.17
CA PRO A 269 -16.13 27.21 -0.96
C PRO A 269 -15.22 27.57 0.22
N GLY A 270 -14.46 28.67 0.10
CA GLY A 270 -13.55 29.14 1.16
C GLY A 270 -12.11 28.65 1.08
N LEU A 271 -11.77 27.76 0.14
CA LEU A 271 -10.37 27.39 -0.10
C LEU A 271 -9.51 28.57 -0.58
N SER A 272 -8.23 28.56 -0.21
CA SER A 272 -7.25 29.53 -0.68
C SER A 272 -7.03 29.42 -2.19
N SER A 273 -6.51 30.48 -2.82
CA SER A 273 -6.25 30.49 -4.26
C SER A 273 -5.24 29.41 -4.69
N SER A 274 -4.24 29.12 -3.84
CA SER A 274 -3.26 28.05 -4.07
C SER A 274 -3.90 26.66 -4.04
N GLU A 275 -4.74 26.37 -3.05
CA GLU A 275 -5.46 25.10 -2.94
C GLU A 275 -6.42 24.90 -4.12
N LYS A 276 -7.20 25.92 -4.47
CA LYS A 276 -8.08 25.87 -5.66
C LYS A 276 -7.30 25.57 -6.93
N ASN A 277 -6.13 26.19 -7.09
CA ASN A 277 -5.26 25.90 -8.24
C ASN A 277 -4.69 24.48 -8.20
N ALA A 278 -4.35 23.93 -7.03
CA ALA A 278 -3.89 22.55 -6.89
C ALA A 278 -4.99 21.54 -7.26
N VAL A 279 -6.23 21.80 -6.85
CA VAL A 279 -7.40 20.98 -7.21
C VAL A 279 -7.65 20.98 -8.72
N VAL A 280 -7.61 22.16 -9.37
CA VAL A 280 -7.77 22.27 -10.83
C VAL A 280 -6.64 21.55 -11.57
N LYS A 281 -5.39 21.67 -11.12
CA LYS A 281 -4.26 20.92 -11.68
C LYS A 281 -4.43 19.40 -11.51
N ALA A 282 -4.96 18.94 -10.38
CA ALA A 282 -5.27 17.53 -10.18
C ALA A 282 -6.33 17.04 -11.17
N ALA A 283 -7.37 17.84 -11.44
CA ALA A 283 -8.40 17.51 -12.43
C ALA A 283 -7.83 17.39 -13.85
N TYR A 284 -6.92 18.28 -14.25
CA TYR A 284 -6.25 18.16 -15.55
C TYR A 284 -5.39 16.89 -15.66
N ARG A 285 -4.64 16.55 -14.62
CA ARG A 285 -3.82 15.34 -14.58
C ARG A 285 -4.66 14.07 -14.63
N GLN A 286 -5.82 14.07 -13.98
CA GLN A 286 -6.75 12.94 -14.04
C GLN A 286 -7.37 12.79 -15.44
N VAL A 287 -7.93 13.87 -16.01
CA VAL A 287 -8.71 13.81 -17.26
C VAL A 287 -7.83 13.70 -18.51
N PHE A 288 -6.69 14.41 -18.55
CA PHE A 288 -5.78 14.44 -19.69
C PHE A 288 -4.53 13.57 -19.52
N GLU A 289 -4.43 12.85 -18.40
CA GLU A 289 -3.27 12.06 -17.96
C GLU A 289 -1.98 12.87 -17.69
N ARG A 290 -2.04 14.19 -17.87
CA ARG A 290 -0.90 15.11 -17.73
C ARG A 290 -1.38 16.54 -17.48
N ASP A 291 -0.51 17.38 -16.94
CA ASP A 291 -0.77 18.81 -16.81
C ASP A 291 -0.61 19.53 -18.16
N ILE A 292 -1.74 19.80 -18.82
CA ILE A 292 -1.79 20.49 -20.12
C ILE A 292 -1.39 21.97 -20.04
N LYS A 293 -1.62 22.61 -18.91
CA LYS A 293 -1.35 24.04 -18.71
C LYS A 293 0.15 24.28 -18.66
N ARG A 294 0.86 23.47 -17.87
CA ARG A 294 2.32 23.56 -17.74
C ARG A 294 3.05 23.16 -19.03
N ALA A 295 2.57 22.13 -19.73
CA ALA A 295 3.26 21.60 -20.90
C ALA A 295 3.03 22.41 -22.18
N TYR A 296 1.82 22.92 -22.41
CA TYR A 296 1.43 23.51 -23.69
C TYR A 296 0.80 24.91 -23.58
N SER A 297 0.71 25.48 -22.37
CA SER A 297 0.02 26.75 -22.12
C SER A 297 -1.43 26.77 -22.62
N LEU A 298 -2.09 25.61 -22.62
CA LEU A 298 -3.49 25.48 -22.99
C LEU A 298 -4.36 25.71 -21.75
N ASP A 299 -5.25 26.70 -21.84
CA ASP A 299 -6.09 27.13 -20.72
C ASP A 299 -7.58 27.09 -21.08
N LEU A 300 -8.38 26.58 -20.15
CA LEU A 300 -9.84 26.60 -20.19
C LEU A 300 -10.36 27.63 -19.17
N SER A 301 -9.92 28.88 -19.33
CA SER A 301 -10.08 29.97 -18.34
C SER A 301 -11.51 30.17 -17.84
N ASP A 302 -12.51 30.06 -18.72
CA ASP A 302 -13.93 30.19 -18.36
C ASP A 302 -14.38 29.09 -17.38
N LEU A 303 -14.04 27.82 -17.67
CA LEU A 303 -14.41 26.69 -16.82
C LEU A 303 -13.69 26.75 -15.47
N GLU A 304 -12.41 27.14 -15.47
CA GLU A 304 -11.66 27.32 -14.22
C GLU A 304 -12.29 28.38 -13.31
N SER A 305 -12.69 29.52 -13.89
CA SER A 305 -13.27 30.63 -13.14
C SER A 305 -14.61 30.21 -12.52
N LYS A 306 -15.46 29.53 -13.29
CA LYS A 306 -16.75 29.00 -12.82
C LYS A 306 -16.60 28.02 -11.66
N VAL A 307 -15.62 27.11 -11.72
CA VAL A 307 -15.33 26.20 -10.60
C VAL A 307 -14.78 26.94 -9.39
N LYS A 308 -13.82 27.85 -9.61
CA LYS A 308 -13.18 28.60 -8.52
C LYS A 308 -14.17 29.48 -7.77
N ASN A 309 -15.19 29.99 -8.46
CA ASN A 309 -16.30 30.76 -7.90
C ASN A 309 -17.38 29.89 -7.25
N GLY A 310 -17.41 28.59 -7.53
CA GLY A 310 -18.46 27.68 -7.07
C GLY A 310 -19.76 27.77 -7.87
N GLU A 311 -19.73 28.36 -9.07
CA GLU A 311 -20.88 28.40 -10.00
C GLU A 311 -21.20 27.02 -10.58
N ILE A 312 -20.17 26.18 -10.73
CA ILE A 312 -20.31 24.78 -11.14
C ILE A 312 -19.61 23.86 -10.15
N ALA A 313 -20.21 22.71 -9.88
CA ALA A 313 -19.61 21.65 -9.08
C ALA A 313 -18.41 21.01 -9.79
N MET A 314 -17.56 20.31 -9.04
CA MET A 314 -16.42 19.58 -9.61
C MET A 314 -16.88 18.50 -10.58
N LYS A 315 -18.00 17.82 -10.28
CA LYS A 315 -18.65 16.88 -11.21
C LYS A 315 -18.94 17.50 -12.59
N GLU A 316 -19.51 18.70 -12.60
CA GLU A 316 -19.86 19.40 -13.84
C GLU A 316 -18.63 19.96 -14.57
N PHE A 317 -17.59 20.35 -13.82
CA PHE A 317 -16.30 20.68 -14.41
C PHE A 317 -15.70 19.50 -15.18
N ILE A 318 -15.65 18.32 -14.56
CA ILE A 318 -15.16 17.10 -15.21
C ILE A 318 -16.01 16.76 -16.44
N ARG A 319 -17.34 16.91 -16.37
CA ARG A 319 -18.26 16.73 -17.52
C ARG A 319 -17.86 17.62 -18.70
N ARG A 320 -17.65 18.92 -18.44
CA ARG A 320 -17.30 19.89 -19.49
C ARG A 320 -15.87 19.68 -20.01
N LEU A 321 -14.93 19.27 -19.16
CA LEU A 321 -13.58 18.92 -19.59
C LEU A 321 -13.58 17.72 -20.54
N ALA A 322 -14.29 16.65 -20.19
CA ALA A 322 -14.39 15.45 -21.01
C ALA A 322 -15.18 15.65 -22.33
N LYS A 323 -16.06 16.66 -22.38
CA LYS A 323 -16.75 17.08 -23.61
C LYS A 323 -15.98 18.12 -24.43
N SER A 324 -14.84 18.59 -23.94
CA SER A 324 -14.08 19.65 -24.62
C SER A 324 -13.53 19.18 -25.98
N PRO A 325 -13.33 20.09 -26.94
CA PRO A 325 -12.67 19.77 -28.20
C PRO A 325 -11.25 19.20 -27.99
N LEU A 326 -10.56 19.64 -26.95
CA LEU A 326 -9.23 19.18 -26.59
C LEU A 326 -9.25 17.70 -26.16
N TYR A 327 -10.23 17.30 -25.34
CA TYR A 327 -10.41 15.91 -24.96
C TYR A 327 -10.74 15.04 -26.17
N ARG A 328 -11.68 15.49 -27.01
CA ARG A 328 -12.09 14.77 -28.23
C ARG A 328 -10.90 14.50 -29.16
N LYS A 329 -10.08 15.53 -29.43
CA LYS A 329 -8.88 15.41 -30.27
C LYS A 329 -7.84 14.43 -29.73
N ASN A 330 -7.69 14.38 -28.40
CA ASN A 330 -6.67 13.56 -27.76
C ASN A 330 -7.10 12.11 -27.50
N PHE A 331 -8.37 11.88 -27.13
CA PHE A 331 -8.85 10.61 -26.55
C PHE A 331 -10.05 9.99 -27.26
N PHE A 332 -10.63 10.65 -28.27
CA PHE A 332 -11.74 10.10 -29.04
C PHE A 332 -11.38 9.90 -30.52
N GLU A 333 -10.99 10.96 -31.23
CA GLU A 333 -10.68 10.92 -32.67
C GLU A 333 -9.58 9.92 -33.09
N PRO A 334 -8.47 9.75 -32.35
CA PRO A 334 -7.43 8.81 -32.75
C PRO A 334 -7.71 7.35 -32.33
N TYR A 335 -8.90 7.03 -31.83
CA TYR A 335 -9.26 5.70 -31.32
C TYR A 335 -10.59 5.19 -31.89
N ILE A 336 -10.74 3.87 -31.87
CA ILE A 336 -12.02 3.20 -32.12
C ILE A 336 -12.92 3.38 -30.90
N ASN A 337 -14.24 3.41 -31.07
CA ASN A 337 -15.23 3.54 -30.00
C ASN A 337 -14.96 2.62 -28.79
N SER A 338 -14.60 1.36 -29.01
CA SER A 338 -14.27 0.41 -27.93
C SER A 338 -13.06 0.86 -27.10
N ARG A 339 -12.04 1.42 -27.75
CA ARG A 339 -10.83 1.90 -27.06
C ARG A 339 -11.06 3.25 -26.39
N ALA A 340 -11.82 4.14 -27.03
CA ALA A 340 -12.23 5.42 -26.44
C ALA A 340 -13.07 5.22 -25.17
N LEU A 341 -13.93 4.20 -25.15
CA LEU A 341 -14.68 3.79 -23.95
C LEU A 341 -13.75 3.39 -22.81
N GLU A 342 -12.77 2.51 -23.07
CA GLU A 342 -11.81 2.07 -22.03
C GLU A 342 -11.02 3.24 -21.43
N LEU A 343 -10.62 4.21 -22.25
CA LEU A 343 -9.95 5.42 -21.80
C LEU A 343 -10.89 6.35 -21.01
N ALA A 344 -12.15 6.50 -21.42
CA ALA A 344 -13.13 7.28 -20.68
C ALA A 344 -13.39 6.70 -19.27
N PHE A 345 -13.47 5.37 -19.15
CA PHE A 345 -13.54 4.67 -17.87
C PHE A 345 -12.34 5.00 -16.95
N ARG A 346 -11.13 5.02 -17.52
CA ARG A 346 -9.93 5.44 -16.79
C ARG A 346 -10.03 6.89 -16.31
N HIS A 347 -10.41 7.83 -17.17
CA HIS A 347 -10.35 9.26 -16.87
C HIS A 347 -11.48 9.69 -15.92
N ILE A 348 -12.70 9.18 -16.12
CA ILE A 348 -13.89 9.62 -15.38
C ILE A 348 -14.12 8.77 -14.13
N LEU A 349 -14.00 7.44 -14.23
CA LEU A 349 -14.26 6.52 -13.12
C LEU A 349 -12.99 6.03 -12.43
N GLY A 350 -11.79 6.30 -12.97
CA GLY A 350 -10.53 5.88 -12.34
C GLY A 350 -10.29 4.37 -12.33
N ARG A 351 -11.05 3.57 -13.09
CA ARG A 351 -10.90 2.11 -13.18
C ARG A 351 -11.11 1.62 -14.61
N GLY A 352 -10.77 0.36 -14.88
CA GLY A 352 -11.19 -0.31 -16.11
C GLY A 352 -12.63 -0.84 -16.05
N PRO A 353 -13.25 -1.13 -17.21
CA PRO A 353 -14.47 -1.93 -17.26
C PRO A 353 -14.29 -3.26 -16.53
N SER A 354 -15.35 -3.71 -15.87
CA SER A 354 -15.32 -4.90 -15.03
C SER A 354 -15.84 -6.13 -15.76
N SER A 355 -16.94 -6.02 -16.50
CA SER A 355 -17.65 -7.13 -17.16
C SER A 355 -17.82 -6.90 -18.66
N ARG A 356 -18.19 -7.97 -19.40
CA ARG A 356 -18.53 -7.88 -20.83
C ARG A 356 -19.81 -7.07 -21.04
N GLU A 357 -20.79 -7.29 -20.18
CA GLU A 357 -22.10 -6.63 -20.19
C GLU A 357 -21.97 -5.12 -19.98
N GLU A 358 -21.08 -4.71 -19.06
CA GLU A 358 -20.77 -3.30 -18.83
C GLU A 358 -20.18 -2.66 -20.09
N VAL A 359 -19.22 -3.33 -20.74
CA VAL A 359 -18.64 -2.84 -22.01
C VAL A 359 -19.71 -2.72 -23.09
N GLN A 360 -20.58 -3.73 -23.26
CA GLN A 360 -21.65 -3.71 -24.24
C GLN A 360 -22.64 -2.56 -24.01
N LYS A 361 -23.05 -2.33 -22.76
CA LYS A 361 -23.97 -1.26 -22.38
C LYS A 361 -23.42 0.12 -22.72
N TYR A 362 -22.17 0.41 -22.39
CA TYR A 362 -21.61 1.72 -22.70
C TYR A 362 -21.21 1.84 -24.18
N PHE A 363 -20.92 0.72 -24.85
CA PHE A 363 -20.63 0.71 -26.28
C PHE A 363 -21.86 1.09 -27.13
N SER A 364 -23.07 0.62 -26.78
CA SER A 364 -24.30 1.06 -27.46
C SER A 364 -24.54 2.56 -27.28
N ILE A 365 -24.37 3.08 -26.06
CA ILE A 365 -24.51 4.52 -25.76
C ILE A 365 -23.54 5.37 -26.60
N VAL A 366 -22.28 4.95 -26.73
CA VAL A 366 -21.29 5.65 -27.57
C VAL A 366 -21.66 5.61 -29.04
N THR A 367 -22.19 4.48 -29.49
CA THR A 367 -22.54 4.28 -30.91
C THR A 367 -23.72 5.17 -31.30
N ASP A 368 -24.72 5.31 -30.43
CA ASP A 368 -25.92 6.09 -30.71
C ASP A 368 -25.73 7.60 -30.48
N GLY A 369 -25.02 7.98 -29.41
CA GLY A 369 -24.92 9.38 -28.96
C GLY A 369 -23.50 9.97 -28.97
N GLY A 370 -22.51 9.24 -29.47
CA GLY A 370 -21.12 9.67 -29.54
C GLY A 370 -20.47 9.93 -28.17
N LEU A 371 -19.42 10.75 -28.16
CA LEU A 371 -18.65 11.07 -26.96
C LEU A 371 -19.49 11.75 -25.87
N SER A 372 -20.38 12.68 -26.23
CA SER A 372 -21.15 13.44 -25.25
C SER A 372 -22.04 12.54 -24.42
N ALA A 373 -22.77 11.62 -25.06
CA ALA A 373 -23.67 10.70 -24.38
C ALA A 373 -22.91 9.72 -23.47
N LEU A 374 -21.73 9.24 -23.89
CA LEU A 374 -20.88 8.40 -23.04
C LEU A 374 -20.45 9.14 -21.77
N VAL A 375 -19.97 10.38 -21.91
CA VAL A 375 -19.53 11.17 -20.77
C VAL A 375 -20.67 11.40 -19.78
N ASP A 376 -21.87 11.75 -20.28
CA ASP A 376 -23.05 11.93 -19.44
C ASP A 376 -23.43 10.63 -18.72
N ALA A 377 -23.46 9.50 -19.43
CA ALA A 377 -23.80 8.21 -18.86
C ALA A 377 -22.84 7.76 -17.74
N LEU A 378 -21.54 8.05 -17.88
CA LEU A 378 -20.54 7.72 -16.86
C LEU A 378 -20.64 8.63 -15.63
N ILE A 379 -20.82 9.93 -15.84
CA ILE A 379 -20.86 10.93 -14.77
C ILE A 379 -22.18 10.88 -13.99
N ASP A 380 -23.28 10.55 -14.65
CA ASP A 380 -24.60 10.39 -14.03
C ASP A 380 -24.84 8.98 -13.47
N SER A 381 -23.82 8.12 -13.49
CA SER A 381 -23.89 6.82 -12.83
C SER A 381 -23.90 6.95 -11.30
N ASN A 382 -24.62 6.06 -10.62
CA ASN A 382 -24.63 6.00 -9.16
C ASN A 382 -23.22 5.77 -8.60
N GLU A 383 -22.39 4.97 -9.30
CA GLU A 383 -21.01 4.74 -8.90
C GLU A 383 -20.19 6.04 -8.85
N TYR A 384 -20.36 6.94 -9.82
CA TYR A 384 -19.67 8.23 -9.77
C TYR A 384 -20.08 9.03 -8.52
N GLY A 385 -21.38 9.06 -8.22
CA GLY A 385 -21.93 9.71 -7.02
C GLY A 385 -21.38 9.14 -5.72
N ASP A 386 -21.31 7.81 -5.60
CA ASP A 386 -20.84 7.13 -4.40
C ASP A 386 -19.34 7.36 -4.11
N TYR A 387 -18.51 7.36 -5.16
CA TYR A 387 -17.05 7.46 -5.01
C TYR A 387 -16.51 8.88 -4.95
N PHE A 388 -17.08 9.78 -5.75
CA PHE A 388 -16.55 11.14 -5.93
C PHE A 388 -17.52 12.22 -5.45
N GLY A 389 -18.82 11.92 -5.43
CA GLY A 389 -19.86 12.92 -5.17
C GLY A 389 -19.79 14.05 -6.19
N GLU A 390 -20.01 15.28 -5.73
CA GLU A 390 -20.00 16.47 -6.58
C GLU A 390 -18.76 17.35 -6.42
N GLU A 391 -17.99 17.15 -5.34
CA GLU A 391 -16.89 18.04 -4.94
C GLU A 391 -15.50 17.43 -5.17
N THR A 392 -15.38 16.10 -5.21
CA THR A 392 -14.09 15.41 -5.27
C THR A 392 -13.63 15.22 -6.71
N VAL A 393 -12.37 15.50 -6.98
CA VAL A 393 -11.74 15.17 -8.27
C VAL A 393 -11.61 13.65 -8.39
N PRO A 394 -11.98 13.04 -9.54
CA PRO A 394 -11.78 11.62 -9.75
C PRO A 394 -10.31 11.22 -9.56
N TYR A 395 -10.08 10.01 -9.07
CA TYR A 395 -8.75 9.48 -8.79
C TYR A 395 -8.63 8.03 -9.26
N LEU A 396 -7.41 7.61 -9.57
CA LEU A 396 -7.13 6.24 -10.01
C LEU A 396 -7.32 5.24 -8.86
N ARG A 397 -8.20 4.27 -9.08
CA ARG A 397 -8.57 3.19 -8.15
C ARG A 397 -7.69 1.95 -8.38
N GLY A 398 -6.40 2.10 -8.05
CA GLY A 398 -5.39 1.07 -8.18
C GLY A 398 -5.29 0.11 -6.97
N LEU A 399 -4.28 -0.73 -6.97
CA LEU A 399 -3.99 -1.65 -5.85
C LEU A 399 -3.82 -0.88 -4.53
N GLY A 400 -4.36 -1.42 -3.44
CA GLY A 400 -4.26 -0.86 -2.10
C GLY A 400 -5.38 0.12 -1.75
N GLN A 401 -5.87 0.90 -2.71
CA GLN A 401 -6.99 1.84 -2.47
C GLN A 401 -8.32 1.12 -2.26
N GLU A 402 -8.56 0.06 -3.05
CA GLU A 402 -9.78 -0.74 -3.05
C GLU A 402 -9.48 -2.21 -3.37
N ALA A 403 -10.43 -3.08 -3.03
CA ALA A 403 -10.38 -4.49 -3.41
C ALA A 403 -10.43 -4.65 -4.94
N GLN A 404 -9.42 -5.29 -5.51
CA GLN A 404 -9.29 -5.50 -6.96
C GLN A 404 -9.87 -6.85 -7.39
N GLU A 405 -10.54 -6.87 -8.53
CA GLU A 405 -11.03 -8.13 -9.10
C GLU A 405 -9.92 -8.81 -9.92
N CYS A 406 -9.81 -10.13 -9.83
CA CYS A 406 -8.82 -10.87 -10.62
C CYS A 406 -9.17 -10.93 -12.11
N ARG A 407 -10.46 -10.76 -12.47
CA ARG A 407 -10.98 -10.89 -13.84
C ARG A 407 -10.36 -9.90 -14.84
N ASN A 408 -10.05 -8.68 -14.41
CA ASN A 408 -9.46 -7.65 -15.27
C ASN A 408 -8.08 -7.19 -14.78
N TRP A 409 -7.40 -8.00 -13.97
CA TRP A 409 -6.15 -7.64 -13.30
C TRP A 409 -5.10 -7.06 -14.26
N GLY A 410 -4.66 -7.82 -15.27
CA GLY A 410 -3.64 -7.38 -16.24
C GLY A 410 -4.06 -6.13 -17.02
N PRO A 411 -5.23 -6.12 -17.69
CA PRO A 411 -5.72 -4.97 -18.43
C PRO A 411 -5.85 -3.71 -17.58
N GLN A 412 -6.29 -3.83 -16.32
CA GLN A 412 -6.42 -2.70 -15.41
C GLN A 412 -5.06 -2.11 -15.03
N GLN A 413 -4.06 -2.94 -14.69
CA GLN A 413 -2.73 -2.43 -14.38
C GLN A 413 -2.09 -1.73 -15.58
N ASN A 414 -2.27 -2.28 -16.79
CA ASN A 414 -1.79 -1.66 -18.02
C ASN A 414 -2.53 -0.35 -18.34
N LEU A 415 -3.83 -0.26 -18.04
CA LEU A 415 -4.64 0.93 -18.27
C LEU A 415 -4.20 2.11 -17.40
N LEU A 416 -3.74 1.86 -16.18
CA LEU A 416 -3.37 2.92 -15.24
C LEU A 416 -2.00 3.56 -15.55
N ASN A 417 -1.25 3.04 -16.52
CA ASN A 417 0.05 3.57 -16.93
C ASN A 417 -0.08 4.72 -17.95
N TYR A 418 0.94 5.58 -18.01
CA TYR A 418 1.07 6.63 -19.05
C TYR A 418 1.15 6.07 -20.48
N SER A 419 1.49 4.78 -20.61
CA SER A 419 1.60 4.11 -21.91
C SER A 419 0.24 3.71 -22.49
N ALA A 420 -0.83 3.77 -21.70
CA ALA A 420 -2.15 3.31 -22.10
C ALA A 420 -2.67 3.98 -23.40
N PRO A 421 -2.58 5.30 -23.62
CA PRO A 421 -3.05 5.92 -24.87
C PRO A 421 -2.30 5.44 -26.13
N PHE A 422 -1.08 4.93 -26.00
CA PHE A 422 -0.35 4.44 -27.18
C PHE A 422 -0.91 3.12 -27.71
N ARG A 423 -1.65 2.36 -26.89
CA ARG A 423 -2.33 1.15 -27.33
C ARG A 423 -3.63 1.50 -28.05
N LYS A 424 -3.70 1.15 -29.34
CA LYS A 424 -4.86 1.40 -30.21
C LYS A 424 -5.89 0.27 -30.21
N THR A 425 -5.48 -0.95 -29.87
CA THR A 425 -6.38 -2.10 -29.76
C THR A 425 -7.13 -2.12 -28.43
N PRO A 426 -8.43 -2.46 -28.41
CA PRO A 426 -9.19 -2.60 -27.17
C PRO A 426 -8.68 -3.81 -26.37
N GLN A 427 -8.53 -3.63 -25.06
CA GLN A 427 -8.00 -4.66 -24.15
C GLN A 427 -9.10 -5.45 -23.44
N PHE A 428 -10.11 -4.75 -22.93
CA PHE A 428 -11.12 -5.34 -22.06
C PHE A 428 -12.11 -6.16 -22.88
N LEU A 429 -12.59 -5.61 -24.00
CA LEU A 429 -13.51 -6.31 -24.88
C LEU A 429 -12.92 -7.63 -25.40
N THR A 430 -11.66 -7.59 -25.86
CA THR A 430 -10.97 -8.76 -26.41
C THR A 430 -10.69 -9.80 -25.34
N THR A 431 -10.25 -9.38 -24.15
CA THR A 431 -9.96 -10.29 -23.02
C THR A 431 -11.25 -10.94 -22.49
N PHE A 432 -12.32 -10.18 -22.30
CA PHE A 432 -13.60 -10.72 -21.83
C PHE A 432 -14.24 -11.66 -22.84
N ALA A 433 -14.17 -11.34 -24.14
CA ALA A 433 -14.63 -12.26 -25.18
C ALA A 433 -13.80 -13.55 -25.20
N ALA A 434 -12.47 -13.45 -25.06
CA ALA A 434 -11.59 -14.61 -25.09
C ALA A 434 -11.79 -15.58 -23.91
N TYR A 435 -12.27 -15.10 -22.75
CA TYR A 435 -12.63 -15.99 -21.63
C TYR A 435 -13.78 -16.96 -21.94
N GLU A 436 -14.64 -16.63 -22.90
CA GLU A 436 -15.79 -17.45 -23.30
C GLU A 436 -15.53 -18.28 -24.55
N GLN A 437 -14.40 -18.05 -25.23
CA GLN A 437 -14.03 -18.73 -26.46
C GLN A 437 -13.00 -19.84 -26.19
N PRO A 438 -12.89 -20.83 -27.10
CA PRO A 438 -11.80 -21.80 -27.07
C PRO A 438 -10.43 -21.11 -27.23
N LEU A 439 -9.36 -21.88 -27.07
CA LEU A 439 -8.00 -21.38 -27.29
C LEU A 439 -7.89 -20.72 -28.67
N PRO A 440 -7.26 -19.54 -28.76
CA PRO A 440 -7.09 -18.84 -30.02
C PRO A 440 -6.15 -19.59 -30.96
N ASP A 441 -6.33 -19.39 -32.25
CA ASP A 441 -5.39 -19.84 -33.27
C ASP A 441 -4.20 -18.86 -33.35
N GLN A 442 -3.12 -19.18 -32.64
CA GLN A 442 -1.88 -18.40 -32.58
C GLN A 442 -0.72 -19.26 -32.06
N HIS A 443 0.52 -18.77 -32.21
CA HIS A 443 1.69 -19.40 -31.63
C HIS A 443 1.56 -19.67 -30.11
N PRO A 444 2.08 -20.81 -29.60
CA PRO A 444 2.07 -21.14 -28.17
C PRO A 444 2.67 -20.07 -27.24
N TYR A 445 3.70 -19.36 -27.72
CA TYR A 445 4.37 -18.30 -26.96
C TYR A 445 3.74 -16.89 -27.12
N GLY A 446 2.67 -16.77 -27.92
CA GLY A 446 1.96 -15.53 -28.18
C GLY A 446 2.01 -15.08 -29.64
N SER A 447 1.02 -14.26 -30.03
CA SER A 447 0.76 -13.86 -31.42
C SER A 447 1.90 -13.12 -32.14
N GLY A 448 2.91 -12.63 -31.42
CA GLY A 448 4.07 -11.95 -32.01
C GLY A 448 5.09 -12.90 -32.65
N ASN A 449 4.99 -14.20 -32.39
CA ASN A 449 5.96 -15.20 -32.82
C ASN A 449 5.65 -15.83 -34.17
N ASP A 450 4.46 -15.62 -34.72
CA ASP A 450 4.12 -16.08 -36.07
C ASP A 450 4.62 -15.07 -37.11
N PRO A 451 5.45 -15.48 -38.09
CA PRO A 451 5.88 -14.59 -39.16
C PRO A 451 4.74 -14.33 -40.15
N LEU A 452 4.83 -13.21 -40.89
CA LEU A 452 3.91 -12.96 -42.00
C LEU A 452 4.24 -13.89 -43.17
N GLU A 453 3.23 -14.60 -43.68
CA GLU A 453 3.35 -15.50 -44.84
C GLU A 453 3.46 -14.71 -46.15
N ILE A 454 4.66 -14.25 -46.48
CA ILE A 454 4.97 -13.49 -47.69
C ILE A 454 6.21 -14.07 -48.40
N GLN A 455 6.35 -13.79 -49.69
CA GLN A 455 7.44 -14.33 -50.54
C GLN A 455 8.86 -13.97 -50.02
N PHE A 456 9.01 -12.81 -49.40
CA PHE A 456 10.24 -12.38 -48.74
C PHE A 456 10.08 -12.54 -47.21
N GLY A 457 10.74 -13.54 -46.61
CA GLY A 457 10.49 -13.94 -45.22
C GLY A 457 11.08 -13.04 -44.11
N ALA A 458 11.07 -13.56 -42.87
CA ALA A 458 11.63 -12.95 -41.64
C ALA A 458 10.99 -11.62 -41.19
N ILE A 459 9.72 -11.39 -41.51
CA ILE A 459 8.95 -10.24 -41.02
C ILE A 459 8.02 -10.68 -39.91
N PHE A 460 8.28 -10.20 -38.69
CA PHE A 460 7.42 -10.41 -37.53
C PHE A 460 6.64 -9.13 -37.20
N PRO A 461 5.39 -9.23 -36.73
CA PRO A 461 4.65 -8.09 -36.20
C PRO A 461 5.44 -7.37 -35.08
N LYS A 462 5.66 -6.05 -35.23
CA LYS A 462 6.46 -5.27 -34.28
C LYS A 462 5.69 -5.00 -32.98
N GLU A 463 6.04 -5.71 -31.91
CA GLU A 463 5.40 -5.59 -30.59
C GLU A 463 5.49 -4.18 -29.97
N THR A 464 6.54 -3.41 -30.24
CA THR A 464 6.78 -2.11 -29.58
C THR A 464 5.96 -0.94 -30.13
N ARG A 465 5.44 -1.03 -31.36
CA ARG A 465 4.68 0.06 -32.00
C ARG A 465 3.17 -0.06 -31.76
N ASN A 466 2.66 -1.29 -31.67
CA ASN A 466 1.27 -1.63 -31.36
C ASN A 466 1.28 -2.92 -30.53
N PRO A 467 1.44 -2.84 -29.19
CA PRO A 467 1.53 -4.03 -28.35
C PRO A 467 0.19 -4.77 -28.38
N SER A 468 0.12 -5.83 -29.17
CA SER A 468 -0.96 -6.81 -29.20
C SER A 468 -0.47 -8.11 -28.58
N ASN A 469 0.19 -8.04 -27.42
CA ASN A 469 0.55 -9.25 -26.69
C ASN A 469 -0.76 -9.87 -26.20
N SER A 470 -1.22 -10.92 -26.89
CA SER A 470 -2.37 -11.76 -26.52
C SER A 470 -1.86 -13.08 -25.95
N PRO A 471 -1.31 -13.12 -24.72
CA PRO A 471 -0.87 -14.37 -24.14
C PRO A 471 -2.07 -15.30 -23.93
N ALA A 472 -1.94 -16.55 -24.37
CA ALA A 472 -2.89 -17.60 -24.11
C ALA A 472 -2.17 -18.78 -23.43
N PRO A 473 -2.81 -19.46 -22.46
CA PRO A 473 -2.22 -20.60 -21.77
C PRO A 473 -2.31 -21.86 -22.65
N PHE A 474 -1.35 -22.03 -23.56
CA PHE A 474 -1.11 -23.32 -24.20
C PHE A 474 -0.34 -24.24 -23.23
N ASN A 475 -0.74 -25.52 -23.19
CA ASN A 475 -0.10 -26.54 -22.34
C ASN A 475 1.06 -27.22 -23.02
#